data_AF-A0A2V2U661-F1
#
_entry.id   AF-A0A2V2U661-F1
#
_cell.length_a   1.000
_cell.length_b   1.000
_cell.length_c   1.000
_cell.angle_alpha   90.00
_cell.angle_beta   90.00
_cell.angle_gamma   90.00
#
_symmetry.space_group_name_H-M   'P 1'
#
loop_
_entity.id
_entity.type
_entity.pdbx_description
1 polymer ?
#
loop_
_entity_poly.entity_id
_entity_poly.type
_entity_poly.pdbx_seq_one_letter_code
_entity_poly.pdbx_strand_id
1 'polypeptide(L)'
;MKEFYHNIDENRDVRIILVNARDRILPEVSQELGEFALQKLRKSGIEIMLNARASGATSNSVKFPDGTIIPCYTLIWTGGVTPSGFITNLPCEHDNSKRITVNNYLQVHMYPEIYALGDCASIIDPHTGKPYPPTAQHAIRQGKVAANNMIAAIKSGK
;
A
#
# COMPACT_ATOMS: atom_id res chain seq x y z
N MET A 1 10.42 -20.87 -20.40
CA MET A 1 10.64 -19.74 -21.32
C MET A 1 11.01 -20.19 -22.74
N LYS A 2 11.86 -21.22 -22.90
CA LYS A 2 12.30 -21.75 -24.20
C LYS A 2 11.21 -22.22 -25.17
N GLU A 3 10.00 -22.51 -24.70
CA GLU A 3 8.88 -22.90 -25.59
C GLU A 3 8.38 -21.70 -26.42
N PHE A 4 8.33 -20.51 -25.81
CA PHE A 4 7.76 -19.30 -26.42
C PHE A 4 8.83 -18.28 -26.85
N TYR A 5 9.99 -18.25 -26.18
CA TYR A 5 11.07 -17.30 -26.43
C TYR A 5 12.39 -18.04 -26.61
N HIS A 6 12.68 -18.44 -27.85
CA HIS A 6 13.81 -19.33 -28.16
C HIS A 6 15.17 -18.63 -28.07
N ASN A 7 15.18 -17.30 -28.18
CA ASN A 7 16.39 -16.46 -28.20
C ASN A 7 16.69 -15.78 -26.86
N ILE A 8 15.93 -16.08 -25.80
CA ILE A 8 16.11 -15.49 -24.46
C ILE A 8 16.56 -16.60 -23.51
N ASP A 9 17.73 -16.44 -22.92
CA ASP A 9 18.19 -17.26 -21.81
C ASP A 9 17.73 -16.64 -20.49
N GLU A 10 16.91 -17.37 -19.73
CA GLU A 10 16.31 -16.86 -18.50
C GLU A 10 17.33 -16.53 -17.39
N ASN A 11 18.49 -17.19 -17.37
CA ASN A 11 19.52 -16.99 -16.34
C ASN A 11 20.49 -15.88 -16.72
N ARG A 12 20.65 -15.59 -18.02
CA ARG A 12 21.56 -14.56 -18.53
C ARG A 12 20.86 -13.25 -18.88
N ASP A 13 19.70 -13.35 -19.52
CA ASP A 13 19.04 -12.22 -20.19
C ASP A 13 17.89 -11.63 -19.34
N VAL A 14 17.42 -12.34 -18.31
CA VAL A 14 16.34 -11.89 -17.42
C VAL A 14 16.86 -11.66 -16.01
N ARG A 15 16.57 -10.49 -15.48
CA ARG A 15 16.95 -10.07 -14.12
C ARG A 15 15.76 -9.44 -13.43
N ILE A 16 15.37 -9.97 -12.27
CA ILE A 16 14.28 -9.44 -11.44
C ILE A 16 14.86 -9.00 -10.11
N ILE A 17 14.64 -7.73 -9.76
CA ILE A 17 15.16 -7.13 -8.53
C ILE A 17 13.99 -6.61 -7.71
N LEU A 18 13.80 -7.14 -6.51
CA LEU A 18 12.89 -6.59 -5.52
C LEU A 18 13.64 -5.61 -4.63
N VAL A 19 13.25 -4.34 -4.72
CA VAL A 19 13.79 -3.26 -3.90
C VAL A 19 12.80 -2.95 -2.79
N ASN A 20 13.26 -2.96 -1.54
CA ASN A 20 12.44 -2.66 -0.37
C ASN A 20 13.18 -1.74 0.60
N ALA A 21 12.51 -0.67 1.01
CA ALA A 21 13.09 0.36 1.85
C ALA A 21 13.34 -0.10 3.30
N ARG A 22 12.70 -1.20 3.72
CA ARG A 22 12.84 -1.77 5.06
C ARG A 22 13.82 -2.93 5.08
N ASP A 23 14.22 -3.32 6.28
CA ASP A 23 15.07 -4.47 6.57
C ASP A 23 14.39 -5.82 6.31
N ARG A 24 13.06 -5.85 6.17
CA ARG A 24 12.29 -7.06 5.87
C ARG A 24 11.12 -6.81 4.91
N ILE A 25 10.74 -7.87 4.19
CA ILE A 25 9.50 -7.92 3.40
C ILE A 25 8.31 -8.35 4.27
N LEU A 26 7.10 -8.03 3.81
CA LEU A 26 5.83 -8.45 4.44
C LEU A 26 5.81 -8.19 5.97
N PRO A 27 6.06 -6.96 6.45
CA PRO A 27 6.13 -6.70 7.89
C PRO A 27 4.81 -6.91 8.62
N GLU A 28 3.70 -7.12 7.92
CA GLU A 28 2.38 -7.42 8.44
C GLU A 28 2.20 -8.89 8.87
N VAL A 29 3.11 -9.79 8.45
CA VAL A 29 3.09 -11.21 8.86
C VAL A 29 4.17 -11.52 9.91
N SER A 30 4.15 -12.75 10.43
CA SER A 30 5.20 -13.21 11.35
C SER A 30 6.57 -13.17 10.68
N GLN A 31 7.62 -12.95 11.48
CA GLN A 31 8.99 -12.91 10.98
C GLN A 31 9.35 -14.20 10.23
N GLU A 32 8.98 -15.36 10.77
CA GLU A 32 9.20 -16.67 10.16
C GLU A 32 8.59 -16.78 8.75
N LEU A 33 7.34 -16.31 8.57
CA LEU A 33 6.68 -16.33 7.26
C LEU A 33 7.33 -15.36 6.28
N GLY A 34 7.73 -14.17 6.76
CA GLY A 34 8.46 -13.20 5.94
C GLY A 34 9.82 -13.75 5.47
N GLU A 35 10.57 -14.39 6.35
CA GLU A 35 11.84 -15.05 6.02
C GLU A 35 11.63 -16.22 5.07
N PHE A 36 10.61 -17.05 5.28
CA PHE A 36 10.26 -18.14 4.37
C PHE A 36 9.98 -17.62 2.94
N ALA A 37 9.17 -16.56 2.82
CA ALA A 37 8.88 -15.92 1.54
C ALA A 37 10.15 -15.34 0.90
N LEU A 38 11.00 -14.67 1.67
CA LEU A 38 12.26 -14.11 1.19
C LEU A 38 13.18 -15.20 0.62
N GLN A 39 13.30 -16.33 1.31
CA GLN A 39 14.10 -17.47 0.86
C GLN A 39 13.52 -18.10 -0.40
N LYS A 40 12.19 -18.17 -0.52
CA LYS A 40 11.54 -18.64 -1.75
C LYS A 40 11.85 -17.72 -2.93
N LEU A 41 11.74 -16.40 -2.78
CA LEU A 41 12.07 -15.44 -3.83
C LEU A 41 13.53 -15.56 -4.29
N ARG A 42 14.47 -15.64 -3.34
CA ARG A 42 15.90 -15.83 -3.66
C ARG A 42 16.16 -17.14 -4.40
N LYS A 43 15.54 -18.24 -3.97
CA LYS A 43 15.65 -19.55 -4.65
C LYS A 43 15.07 -19.52 -6.07
N SER A 44 14.14 -18.61 -6.36
CA SER A 44 13.59 -18.37 -7.70
C SER A 44 14.45 -17.41 -8.54
N GLY A 45 15.64 -17.03 -8.09
CA GLY A 45 16.55 -16.16 -8.85
C GLY A 45 16.25 -14.67 -8.74
N ILE A 46 15.36 -14.27 -7.82
CA ILE A 46 15.05 -12.85 -7.59
C ILE A 46 16.13 -12.23 -6.69
N GLU A 47 16.74 -11.15 -7.17
CA GLU A 47 17.66 -10.34 -6.38
C GLU A 47 16.87 -9.49 -5.39
N ILE A 48 17.30 -9.48 -4.13
CA ILE A 48 16.60 -8.75 -3.06
C ILE A 48 17.52 -7.67 -2.50
N MET A 49 17.09 -6.41 -2.63
CA MET A 49 17.74 -5.25 -2.03
C MET A 49 16.87 -4.72 -0.89
N LEU A 50 17.25 -5.06 0.35
CA LEU A 50 16.64 -4.56 1.57
C LEU A 50 17.37 -3.30 2.05
N ASN A 51 16.73 -2.50 2.91
CA ASN A 51 17.25 -1.20 3.35
C ASN A 51 17.60 -0.27 2.18
N ALA A 52 16.96 -0.47 1.03
CA ALA A 52 17.25 0.22 -0.20
C ALA A 52 16.02 1.01 -0.63
N ARG A 53 16.12 2.34 -0.62
CA ARG A 53 15.05 3.23 -1.05
C ARG A 53 15.46 3.91 -2.34
N ALA A 54 14.68 3.70 -3.41
CA ALA A 54 14.87 4.44 -4.65
C ALA A 54 14.67 5.95 -4.41
N SER A 55 15.55 6.77 -4.95
CA SER A 55 15.49 8.23 -4.90
C SER A 55 14.90 8.84 -6.17
N GLY A 56 14.88 8.08 -7.27
CA GLY A 56 14.27 8.50 -8.53
C GLY A 56 14.32 7.41 -9.59
N ALA A 57 13.62 7.65 -10.69
CA ALA A 57 13.64 6.79 -11.87
C ALA A 57 13.65 7.63 -13.14
N THR A 58 14.14 7.03 -14.22
CA THR A 58 14.08 7.56 -15.58
C THR A 58 13.41 6.52 -16.48
N SER A 59 13.32 6.79 -17.78
CA SER A 59 12.79 5.82 -18.75
C SER A 59 13.60 4.53 -18.86
N ASN A 60 14.83 4.49 -18.35
CA ASN A 60 15.73 3.35 -18.50
C ASN A 60 16.55 3.00 -17.25
N SER A 61 16.23 3.59 -16.09
CA SER A 61 16.97 3.30 -14.84
C SER A 61 16.24 3.69 -13.56
N VAL A 62 16.64 3.06 -12.46
CA VAL A 62 16.32 3.44 -11.07
C VAL A 62 17.59 3.95 -10.38
N LYS A 63 17.46 5.03 -9.61
CA LYS A 63 18.54 5.69 -8.88
C LYS A 63 18.36 5.54 -7.37
N PHE A 64 19.47 5.47 -6.65
CA PHE A 64 19.52 5.36 -5.19
C PHE A 64 20.33 6.52 -4.57
N PRO A 65 20.09 6.85 -3.29
CA PRO A 65 20.80 7.95 -2.62
C PRO A 65 22.32 7.81 -2.54
N ASP A 66 22.83 6.58 -2.53
CA ASP A 66 24.25 6.24 -2.48
C ASP A 66 24.96 6.40 -3.85
N GLY A 67 24.22 6.83 -4.88
CA GLY A 67 24.73 6.94 -6.25
C GLY A 67 24.60 5.67 -7.08
N THR A 68 24.11 4.56 -6.51
CA THR A 68 23.84 3.33 -7.26
C THR A 68 22.77 3.58 -8.33
N ILE A 69 23.01 3.06 -9.54
CA ILE A 69 22.08 3.12 -10.67
C ILE A 69 21.84 1.71 -11.18
N ILE A 70 20.57 1.32 -11.29
CA ILE A 70 20.17 0.05 -11.87
C ILE A 70 19.53 0.32 -13.24
N PRO A 71 20.15 -0.10 -14.35
CA PRO A 71 19.51 -0.03 -15.66
C PRO A 71 18.31 -0.97 -15.73
N CYS A 72 17.15 -0.46 -16.12
CA CYS A 72 15.95 -1.25 -16.37
C CYS A 72 14.99 -0.51 -17.30
N TYR A 73 14.33 -1.25 -18.20
CA TYR A 73 13.26 -0.70 -19.04
C TYR A 73 11.87 -0.89 -18.43
N THR A 74 11.77 -1.75 -17.41
CA THR A 74 10.51 -2.05 -16.71
C THR A 74 10.68 -1.74 -15.23
N LEU A 75 9.87 -0.82 -14.73
CA LEU A 75 9.76 -0.48 -13.32
C LEU A 75 8.32 -0.70 -12.87
N ILE A 76 8.14 -1.51 -11.83
CA ILE A 76 6.83 -1.74 -11.19
C ILE A 76 6.90 -1.11 -9.80
N TRP A 77 6.10 -0.07 -9.56
CA TRP A 77 6.06 0.63 -8.27
C TRP A 77 4.96 0.08 -7.35
N THR A 78 5.37 -0.54 -6.25
CA THR A 78 4.47 -1.03 -5.19
C THR A 78 4.82 -0.46 -3.81
N GLY A 79 5.62 0.62 -3.77
CA GLY A 79 6.21 1.19 -2.55
C GLY A 79 5.28 2.04 -1.69
N GLY A 80 4.01 2.17 -2.08
CA GLY A 80 2.99 2.89 -1.31
C GLY A 80 1.94 3.54 -2.20
N VAL A 81 0.77 3.79 -1.60
CA VAL A 81 -0.34 4.54 -2.18
C VAL A 81 -0.61 5.78 -1.33
N THR A 82 -1.18 6.81 -1.94
CA THR A 82 -1.65 8.01 -1.23
C THR A 82 -3.00 8.40 -1.80
N PRO A 83 -3.93 8.95 -0.99
CA PRO A 83 -5.20 9.44 -1.49
C PRO A 83 -5.01 10.46 -2.62
N SER A 84 -5.98 10.53 -3.53
CA SER A 84 -5.92 11.41 -4.69
C SER A 84 -5.97 12.88 -4.30
N GLY A 85 -5.51 13.76 -5.20
CA GLY A 85 -5.58 15.22 -5.02
C GLY A 85 -6.97 15.70 -4.63
N PHE A 86 -8.02 15.13 -5.22
CA PHE A 86 -9.41 15.42 -4.86
C PHE A 86 -9.69 15.20 -3.36
N ILE A 87 -9.33 14.04 -2.82
CA ILE A 87 -9.54 13.70 -1.40
C ILE A 87 -8.72 14.61 -0.50
N THR A 88 -7.45 14.80 -0.82
CA THR A 88 -6.52 15.58 0.01
C THR A 88 -6.82 17.08 0.05
N ASN A 89 -7.60 17.59 -0.91
CA ASN A 89 -8.01 18.99 -0.99
C ASN A 89 -9.39 19.27 -0.39
N LEU A 90 -10.10 18.26 0.12
CA LEU A 90 -11.39 18.48 0.80
C LEU A 90 -11.17 19.29 2.10
N PRO A 91 -12.07 20.22 2.45
CA PRO A 91 -11.94 21.06 3.65
C PRO A 91 -12.34 20.30 4.92
N CYS A 92 -11.61 19.23 5.24
CA CYS A 92 -11.78 18.41 6.43
C CYS A 92 -10.41 18.03 7.02
N GLU A 93 -10.44 17.38 8.19
CA GLU A 93 -9.20 16.92 8.82
C GLU A 93 -8.66 15.68 8.11
N HIS A 94 -7.34 15.65 7.91
CA HIS A 94 -6.62 14.48 7.41
C HIS A 94 -5.52 14.05 8.36
N ASP A 95 -5.18 12.76 8.33
CA ASP A 95 -4.01 12.24 9.00
C ASP A 95 -2.69 12.59 8.27
N ASN A 96 -1.56 12.19 8.85
CA ASN A 96 -0.24 12.40 8.25
C ASN A 96 -0.06 11.73 6.87
N SER A 97 -0.88 10.72 6.58
CA SER A 97 -0.93 10.01 5.29
C SER A 97 -1.99 10.58 4.34
N LYS A 98 -2.55 11.76 4.67
CA LYS A 98 -3.56 12.49 3.89
C LYS A 98 -4.89 11.76 3.72
N ARG A 99 -5.22 10.84 4.62
CA ARG A 99 -6.53 10.18 4.68
C ARG A 99 -7.47 10.99 5.56
N ILE A 100 -8.75 11.04 5.21
CA ILE A 100 -9.79 11.76 5.96
C ILE A 100 -9.94 11.12 7.34
N THR A 101 -9.84 11.92 8.40
CA THR A 101 -10.07 11.46 9.78
C THR A 101 -11.56 11.27 10.02
N VAL A 102 -11.94 10.11 10.55
CA VAL A 102 -13.33 9.78 10.88
C VAL A 102 -13.50 9.33 12.32
N ASN A 103 -14.73 9.45 12.83
CA ASN A 103 -15.10 8.89 14.14
C ASN A 103 -15.39 7.38 14.07
N ASN A 104 -15.76 6.77 15.20
CA ASN A 104 -16.11 5.34 15.29
C ASN A 104 -17.36 4.94 14.49
N TYR A 105 -18.13 5.90 13.98
CA TYR A 105 -19.30 5.69 13.12
C TYR A 105 -18.96 5.88 11.62
N LEU A 106 -17.68 6.09 11.29
CA LEU A 106 -17.17 6.38 9.95
C LEU A 106 -17.60 7.74 9.39
N GLN A 107 -18.03 8.65 10.26
CA GLN A 107 -18.40 10.01 9.88
C GLN A 107 -17.19 10.93 9.91
N VAL A 108 -17.14 11.86 8.96
CA VAL A 108 -16.11 12.88 8.90
C VAL A 108 -16.29 13.85 10.08
N HIS A 109 -15.20 14.19 10.75
CA HIS A 109 -15.26 15.15 11.87
C HIS A 109 -15.88 16.47 11.39
N MET A 110 -16.76 17.07 12.21
CA MET A 110 -17.57 18.26 11.89
C MET A 110 -18.64 18.11 10.80
N TYR A 111 -18.73 16.98 10.10
CA TYR A 111 -19.71 16.73 9.03
C TYR A 111 -20.40 15.37 9.25
N PRO A 112 -21.34 15.26 10.23
CA PRO A 112 -21.96 13.99 10.61
C PRO A 112 -22.78 13.32 9.49
N GLU A 113 -23.21 14.08 8.49
CA GLU A 113 -23.90 13.62 7.28
C GLU A 113 -22.96 13.02 6.23
N ILE A 114 -21.65 13.21 6.37
CA ILE A 114 -20.63 12.73 5.43
C ILE A 114 -19.91 11.53 6.04
N TYR A 115 -19.80 10.45 5.27
CA TYR A 115 -19.10 9.23 5.67
C TYR A 115 -17.88 9.00 4.78
N ALA A 116 -16.77 8.55 5.36
CA ALA A 116 -15.58 8.15 4.62
C ALA A 116 -15.09 6.77 5.11
N LEU A 117 -14.67 5.93 4.17
CA LEU A 117 -14.26 4.56 4.41
C LEU A 117 -13.27 4.07 3.33
N GLY A 118 -12.64 2.92 3.57
CA GLY A 118 -11.61 2.38 2.69
C GLY A 118 -10.32 3.21 2.73
N ASP A 119 -9.57 3.18 1.63
CA ASP A 119 -8.22 3.75 1.58
C ASP A 119 -8.18 5.27 1.74
N CYS A 120 -9.30 5.97 1.51
CA CYS A 120 -9.38 7.42 1.68
C CYS A 120 -9.58 7.85 3.14
N ALA A 121 -9.86 6.92 4.07
CA ALA A 121 -10.21 7.24 5.44
C ALA A 121 -9.23 6.65 6.45
N SER A 122 -9.01 7.39 7.54
CA SER A 122 -8.24 6.96 8.70
C SER A 122 -9.20 6.54 9.82
N ILE A 123 -9.38 5.23 9.98
CA ILE A 123 -10.19 4.63 11.05
C ILE A 123 -9.24 4.08 12.11
N ILE A 124 -9.31 4.60 13.33
CA ILE A 124 -8.47 4.15 14.44
C ILE A 124 -8.97 2.81 14.98
N ASP A 125 -8.07 1.84 15.05
CA ASP A 125 -8.29 0.59 15.75
C ASP A 125 -8.28 0.85 17.27
N PRO A 126 -9.41 0.65 17.97
CA PRO A 126 -9.50 0.93 19.41
C PRO A 126 -8.57 0.05 20.25
N HIS A 127 -8.11 -1.10 19.73
CA HIS A 127 -7.21 -1.99 20.47
C HIS A 127 -5.75 -1.56 20.41
N THR A 128 -5.33 -0.93 19.30
CA THR A 128 -3.92 -0.58 19.07
C THR A 128 -3.66 0.93 19.09
N GLY A 129 -4.71 1.76 19.00
CA GLY A 129 -4.61 3.21 18.87
C GLY A 129 -4.03 3.67 17.53
N LYS A 130 -3.89 2.75 16.56
CA LYS A 130 -3.33 3.02 15.24
C LYS A 130 -4.40 2.88 14.16
N PRO A 131 -4.26 3.56 13.00
CA PRO A 131 -5.19 3.36 11.90
C PRO A 131 -5.18 1.91 11.39
N TYR A 132 -6.34 1.37 11.02
CA TYR A 132 -6.40 0.12 10.27
C TYR A 132 -5.63 0.24 8.94
N PRO A 133 -5.04 -0.87 8.46
CA PRO A 133 -4.36 -0.88 7.18
C PRO A 133 -5.37 -0.72 6.02
N PRO A 134 -4.96 -0.08 4.89
CA PRO A 134 -5.80 0.08 3.70
C PRO A 134 -5.93 -1.26 2.97
N THR A 135 -6.93 -2.05 3.34
CA THR A 135 -7.20 -3.36 2.72
C THR A 135 -8.64 -3.47 2.26
N ALA A 136 -8.86 -4.23 1.19
CA ALA A 136 -10.20 -4.54 0.70
C ALA A 136 -11.08 -5.20 1.78
N GLN A 137 -10.49 -6.04 2.64
CA GLN A 137 -11.22 -6.68 3.73
C GLN A 137 -11.78 -5.67 4.73
N HIS A 138 -10.98 -4.64 5.09
CA HIS A 138 -11.46 -3.55 5.93
C HIS A 138 -12.51 -2.71 5.20
N ALA A 139 -12.27 -2.33 3.94
CA ALA A 139 -13.21 -1.54 3.15
C ALA A 139 -14.60 -2.20 3.03
N ILE A 140 -14.66 -3.51 2.76
CA ILE A 140 -15.91 -4.27 2.67
C ILE A 140 -16.66 -4.26 4.01
N ARG A 141 -15.95 -4.45 5.13
CA ARG A 141 -16.56 -4.42 6.47
C ARG A 141 -17.06 -3.03 6.84
N GLN A 142 -16.25 -2.00 6.55
CA GLN A 142 -16.61 -0.61 6.76
C GLN A 142 -17.83 -0.20 5.93
N GLY A 143 -17.95 -0.69 4.68
CA GLY A 143 -19.12 -0.44 3.83
C GLY A 143 -20.42 -0.89 4.47
N LYS A 144 -20.44 -2.09 5.06
CA LYS A 144 -21.61 -2.60 5.79
C LYS A 144 -21.95 -1.73 7.01
N VAL A 145 -20.94 -1.31 7.76
CA VAL A 145 -21.12 -0.43 8.94
C VAL A 145 -21.65 0.94 8.54
N ALA A 146 -21.04 1.57 7.53
CA ALA A 146 -21.47 2.87 7.02
C ALA A 146 -22.94 2.84 6.55
N ALA A 147 -23.31 1.82 5.77
CA ALA A 147 -24.69 1.66 5.32
C ALA A 147 -25.68 1.52 6.49
N ASN A 148 -25.35 0.69 7.50
CA ASN A 148 -26.20 0.53 8.68
C ASN A 148 -26.34 1.84 9.48
N ASN A 149 -25.24 2.58 9.63
CA ASN A 149 -25.24 3.87 10.33
C ASN A 149 -26.08 4.92 9.58
N MET A 150 -25.96 5.00 8.25
CA MET A 150 -26.78 5.88 7.42
C MET A 150 -28.27 5.56 7.55
N ILE A 151 -28.64 4.27 7.46
CA ILE A 151 -30.04 3.84 7.60
C ILE A 151 -30.58 4.21 8.99
N ALA A 152 -29.76 4.02 10.04
CA ALA A 152 -30.15 4.37 11.41
C ALA A 152 -30.33 5.89 11.58
N ALA A 153 -29.45 6.71 11.01
CA ALA A 153 -29.56 8.16 11.02
C ALA A 153 -30.87 8.63 10.36
N ILE A 154 -31.11 8.18 9.13
CA ILE A 154 -32.33 8.50 8.36
C ILE A 154 -33.60 8.12 9.13
N LYS A 155 -33.65 6.91 9.72
CA LYS A 155 -34.82 6.46 10.49
C LYS A 155 -35.03 7.23 11.79
N SER A 156 -33.96 7.73 12.38
CA SER A 156 -33.98 8.47 13.63
C SER A 156 -34.28 9.96 13.44
N GLY A 157 -34.44 10.42 12.19
CA GLY A 157 -34.65 11.83 11.86
C GLY A 157 -33.45 12.72 12.20
N LYS A 158 -32.24 12.14 12.18
CA LYS A 158 -30.97 12.82 12.41
C LYS A 158 -30.10 12.79 11.16
#